data_AF-A0A2W5VZH9-F1
#
_entry.id   AF-A0A2W5VZH9-F1
#
_cell.length_a   1.000
_cell.length_b   1.000
_cell.length_c   1.000
_cell.angle_alpha   90.00
_cell.angle_beta   90.00
_cell.angle_gamma   90.00
#
_symmetry.space_group_name_H-M   'P 1'
#
loop_
_entity.id
_entity.type
_entity.pdbx_description
1 polymer ?
#
loop_
_entity_poly.entity_id
_entity_poly.type
_entity_poly.pdbx_seq_one_letter_code
_entity_poly.pdbx_strand_id
1 'polypeptide(L)'
;MHLRCPPKLFRGGTLPAGERLRKKGVRVSRKRVCRLMKQDGLVGRPRRRFKNTTDSSHSMPVAENLLARDFKAEAPNQRWVGDTTELTTPSGKLYLAVILDLF
;
A
#
# COMPACT_ATOMS: atom_id res chain seq x y z
N MET A 1 -1.10 -16.30 32.87
CA MET A 1 -1.61 -15.51 31.73
C MET A 1 -1.08 -16.09 30.42
N HIS A 2 -1.96 -16.69 29.60
CA HIS A 2 -1.60 -17.28 28.31
C HIS A 2 -1.58 -16.20 27.22
N LEU A 3 -0.39 -15.69 26.86
CA LEU A 3 -0.24 -14.89 25.64
C LEU A 3 -0.39 -15.80 24.42
N ARG A 4 -1.63 -15.89 23.89
CA ARG A 4 -1.90 -16.50 22.59
C ARG A 4 -1.23 -15.63 21.54
N CYS A 5 -0.20 -16.16 20.88
CA CYS A 5 0.29 -15.62 19.61
C CYS A 5 -0.91 -15.62 18.64
N PRO A 6 -1.38 -14.45 18.14
CA PRO A 6 -2.59 -14.40 17.34
C PRO A 6 -2.40 -15.27 16.08
N PRO A 7 -3.21 -16.32 15.89
CA PRO A 7 -2.96 -17.36 14.89
C PRO A 7 -3.17 -16.89 13.43
N LYS A 8 -3.44 -15.61 13.20
CA LYS A 8 -3.92 -15.09 11.92
C LYS A 8 -2.96 -14.16 11.16
N LEU A 9 -1.76 -13.84 11.68
CA LEU A 9 -0.87 -12.91 10.97
C LEU A 9 0.00 -13.52 9.86
N PHE A 10 0.16 -14.85 9.80
CA PHE A 10 1.04 -15.49 8.81
C PHE A 10 0.50 -16.84 8.32
N ARG A 11 -0.65 -16.86 7.65
CA ARG A 11 -1.04 -18.03 6.84
C ARG A 11 -0.24 -18.00 5.53
N GLY A 12 0.57 -19.03 5.30
CA GLY A 12 1.21 -19.34 4.01
C GLY A 12 2.53 -18.66 3.64
N GLY A 13 2.92 -17.52 4.25
CA GLY A 13 4.09 -16.74 3.82
C GLY A 13 5.37 -16.90 4.66
N THR A 14 6.52 -16.57 4.04
CA THR A 14 7.81 -16.35 4.72
C THR A 14 7.67 -15.22 5.75
N LEU A 15 8.20 -15.41 6.97
CA LEU A 15 8.23 -14.35 7.97
C LEU A 15 9.16 -13.22 7.50
N PRO A 16 8.74 -11.94 7.54
CA PRO A 16 9.59 -10.81 7.14
C PRO A 16 10.94 -10.78 7.86
N ALA A 17 10.96 -11.17 9.14
CA ALA A 17 12.19 -11.30 9.92
C ALA A 17 13.13 -12.40 9.38
N GLY A 18 12.57 -13.54 8.95
CA GLY A 18 13.36 -14.63 8.37
C GLY A 18 13.94 -14.25 7.01
N GLU A 19 13.19 -13.52 6.18
CA GLU A 19 13.69 -13.01 4.89
C GLU A 19 14.82 -11.99 5.09
N ARG A 20 14.66 -11.05 6.03
CA ARG A 20 15.72 -10.08 6.38
C ARG A 20 16.99 -10.76 6.87
N LEU A 21 16.87 -11.84 7.65
CA LEU A 21 18.02 -12.62 8.12
C LEU A 21 18.69 -13.38 6.97
N ARG A 22 17.91 -13.95 6.03
CA ARG A 22 18.46 -14.58 4.81
C ARG A 22 19.22 -13.59 3.93
N LYS A 23 18.71 -12.37 3.76
CA LYS A 23 19.42 -11.27 3.06
C LYS A 23 20.74 -10.89 3.74
N LYS A 24 20.86 -11.12 5.04
CA LYS A 24 22.10 -10.96 5.82
C LYS A 24 22.96 -12.23 5.86
N GLY A 25 22.68 -13.24 5.03
CA GLY A 25 23.41 -14.50 4.99
C GLY A 25 23.08 -15.48 6.14
N VAL A 26 22.16 -15.12 7.04
CA VAL A 26 21.81 -15.94 8.20
C VAL A 26 20.73 -16.96 7.84
N ARG A 27 21.10 -18.24 7.83
CA ARG A 27 20.16 -19.35 7.62
C ARG A 27 19.42 -19.67 8.92
N VAL A 28 18.13 -19.34 8.99
CA VAL A 28 17.26 -19.65 10.12
C VAL A 28 15.95 -20.28 9.68
N SER A 29 15.48 -21.27 10.44
CA SER A 29 14.17 -21.88 10.20
C SER A 29 13.05 -20.98 10.71
N ARG A 30 11.87 -21.07 10.07
CA ARG A 30 10.66 -20.35 10.49
C ARG A 30 10.32 -20.60 11.96
N LYS A 31 10.47 -21.85 12.42
CA LYS A 31 10.20 -22.25 13.82
C LYS A 31 11.13 -21.52 14.80
N ARG A 32 12.41 -21.37 14.46
CA ARG A 32 13.39 -20.64 15.30
C ARG A 32 13.04 -19.16 15.42
N VAL A 33 12.68 -18.52 14.31
CA VAL A 33 12.26 -17.11 14.30
C VAL A 33 11.00 -16.90 15.15
N CYS A 34 9.98 -17.74 14.98
CA CYS A 34 8.77 -17.69 15.81
C CYS A 34 9.06 -17.85 17.31
N ARG A 35 9.93 -18.80 17.68
CA ARG A 35 10.29 -19.04 19.08
C ARG A 35 10.99 -17.82 19.69
N LEU A 36 11.98 -17.26 18.99
CA LEU A 36 12.71 -16.07 19.46
C LEU A 36 11.80 -14.84 19.56
N MET A 37 10.97 -14.59 18.54
CA MET A 37 9.99 -13.50 18.61
C MET A 37 9.03 -13.65 19.81
N LYS A 38 8.63 -14.88 20.15
CA LYS A 38 7.78 -15.13 21.32
C LYS A 38 8.53 -14.92 22.64
N GLN A 39 9.79 -15.34 22.73
CA GLN A 39 10.63 -15.13 23.92
C GLN A 39 10.87 -13.64 24.18
N ASP A 40 11.07 -12.86 23.12
CA ASP A 40 11.38 -11.43 23.21
C ASP A 40 10.13 -10.54 23.18
N GLY A 41 8.92 -11.13 23.19
CA GLY A 41 7.65 -10.39 23.12
C GLY A 41 7.42 -9.61 21.81
N LEU A 42 8.15 -9.94 20.74
CA LEU A 42 8.09 -9.26 19.46
C LEU A 42 6.89 -9.71 18.61
N VAL A 43 6.14 -8.73 18.09
CA VAL A 43 5.01 -8.96 17.18
C VAL A 43 5.27 -8.36 15.80
N GLY A 44 4.83 -9.06 14.75
CA GLY A 44 4.95 -8.56 13.39
C GLY A 44 4.03 -7.36 13.16
N ARG A 45 4.56 -6.28 12.58
CA ARG A 45 3.75 -5.13 12.18
C ARG A 45 2.83 -5.53 11.02
N PRO A 46 1.49 -5.44 11.14
CA PRO A 46 0.59 -5.73 10.03
C PRO A 46 0.82 -4.72 8.90
N ARG A 47 0.69 -5.16 7.64
CA ARG A 47 0.65 -4.23 6.51
C ARG A 47 -0.58 -3.34 6.67
N ARG A 48 -0.42 -2.04 6.42
CA ARG A 48 -1.54 -1.09 6.39
C ARG A 48 -2.57 -1.61 5.38
N ARG A 49 -3.81 -1.79 5.82
CA ARG A 49 -4.90 -2.20 4.92
C ARG A 49 -5.08 -1.11 3.87
N PHE A 50 -5.21 -1.53 2.62
CA PHE A 50 -5.66 -0.63 1.55
C PHE A 50 -7.09 -0.18 1.87
N LYS A 51 -7.33 1.12 1.89
CA LYS A 51 -8.68 1.68 2.10
C LYS A 51 -9.21 2.02 0.72
N ASN A 52 -10.26 1.33 0.27
CA ASN A 52 -10.96 1.74 -0.93
C ASN A 52 -11.66 3.08 -0.64
N THR A 53 -11.28 4.12 -1.36
CA THR A 53 -11.83 5.48 -1.20
C THR A 53 -13.03 5.73 -2.10
N THR A 54 -13.30 4.84 -3.05
CA THR A 54 -14.31 5.03 -4.10
C THR A 54 -15.37 3.94 -4.00
N ASP A 55 -16.62 4.35 -3.78
CA ASP A 55 -17.78 3.48 -3.92
C ASP A 55 -18.23 3.50 -5.38
N SER A 56 -17.80 2.49 -6.14
CA SER A 56 -18.22 2.31 -7.54
C SER A 56 -19.62 1.68 -7.66
N SER A 57 -20.27 1.32 -6.53
CA SER A 57 -21.60 0.71 -6.48
C SER A 57 -22.66 1.72 -6.03
N HIS A 58 -22.75 2.85 -6.72
CA HIS A 58 -23.77 3.86 -6.47
C HIS A 58 -24.80 3.92 -7.61
N SER A 59 -26.01 4.37 -7.32
CA SER A 59 -27.09 4.55 -8.31
C SER A 59 -27.02 5.88 -9.08
N MET A 60 -26.03 6.73 -8.80
CA MET A 60 -25.84 7.99 -9.52
C MET A 60 -25.30 7.75 -10.94
N PRO A 61 -25.56 8.68 -11.89
CA PRO A 61 -25.00 8.60 -13.24
C PRO A 61 -23.47 8.52 -13.20
N VAL A 62 -22.92 7.48 -13.83
CA VAL A 62 -21.48 7.32 -13.99
C VAL A 62 -21.08 7.97 -15.30
N ALA A 63 -20.18 8.96 -15.25
CA ALA A 63 -19.61 9.54 -16.46
C ALA A 63 -18.80 8.48 -17.23
N GLU A 64 -18.90 8.50 -18.56
CA GLU A 64 -18.14 7.59 -19.40
C GLU A 64 -16.62 7.83 -19.22
N ASN A 65 -15.85 6.75 -19.08
CA ASN A 65 -14.40 6.82 -19.06
C ASN A 65 -13.87 6.98 -20.48
N LEU A 66 -13.96 8.20 -21.01
CA LEU A 66 -13.54 8.56 -22.38
C LEU A 66 -12.06 8.29 -22.65
N LEU A 67 -11.22 8.33 -21.61
CA LEU A 67 -9.78 8.10 -21.76
C LEU A 67 -9.46 6.62 -21.91
N ALA A 68 -10.18 5.73 -21.21
CA ALA A 68 -9.98 4.28 -21.24
C ALA A 68 -8.51 3.80 -21.11
N ARG A 69 -7.66 4.57 -20.40
CA ARG A 69 -6.20 4.39 -20.27
C ARG A 69 -5.40 4.55 -21.58
N ASP A 70 -5.96 5.18 -22.59
CA ASP A 70 -5.23 5.64 -23.78
C ASP A 70 -4.61 7.02 -23.49
N PHE A 71 -3.30 7.03 -23.27
CA PHE A 71 -2.53 8.23 -22.92
C PHE A 71 -1.88 8.91 -24.13
N LYS A 72 -2.11 8.45 -25.36
CA LYS A 72 -1.43 8.97 -26.55
C LYS A 72 -2.14 10.21 -27.10
N ALA A 73 -1.60 11.42 -27.02
CA ALA A 73 -2.20 12.58 -27.71
C ALA A 73 -1.54 12.79 -29.09
N GLU A 74 -2.31 13.20 -30.10
CA GLU A 74 -1.79 13.52 -31.44
C GLU A 74 -1.54 15.02 -31.64
N ALA A 75 -2.15 15.86 -30.79
CA ALA A 75 -1.94 17.29 -30.72
C ALA A 75 -2.11 17.80 -29.28
N PRO A 76 -1.56 18.97 -28.93
CA PRO A 76 -1.81 19.61 -27.63
C PRO A 76 -3.30 19.81 -27.36
N ASN A 77 -3.68 19.86 -26.09
CA ASN A 77 -5.06 20.10 -25.62
C ASN A 77 -6.09 19.01 -25.98
N GLN A 78 -5.63 17.79 -26.30
CA GLN A 78 -6.54 16.66 -26.57
C GLN A 78 -6.78 15.80 -25.32
N ARG A 79 -5.74 15.58 -24.51
CA ARG A 79 -5.80 14.71 -23.34
C ARG A 79 -4.92 15.27 -22.24
N TRP A 80 -5.49 15.40 -21.04
CA TRP A 80 -4.79 15.91 -19.86
C TRP A 80 -4.84 14.89 -18.74
N VAL A 81 -3.76 14.80 -17.97
CA VAL A 81 -3.74 14.05 -16.71
C VAL A 81 -3.54 15.01 -15.56
N GLY A 82 -4.25 14.77 -14.47
CA GLY A 82 -4.08 15.54 -13.24
C GLY A 82 -3.85 14.64 -12.04
N ASP A 83 -3.09 15.15 -11.08
CA ASP A 83 -2.95 14.55 -9.76
C ASP A 83 -3.17 15.61 -8.69
N THR A 84 -3.71 15.19 -7.54
CA THR A 84 -3.86 16.05 -6.37
C THR A 84 -3.14 15.42 -5.19
N THR A 85 -2.08 16.08 -4.74
CA THR A 85 -1.28 15.61 -3.61
C THR A 85 -1.54 16.47 -2.37
N GLU A 86 -1.87 15.81 -1.25
CA GLU A 86 -1.96 16.45 0.08
C GLU A 86 -0.55 16.57 0.68
N LEU A 87 -0.13 17.81 0.96
CA LEU A 87 1.14 18.13 1.60
C LEU A 87 0.87 18.57 3.04
N THR A 88 1.42 17.83 4.00
CA THR A 88 1.30 18.19 5.43
C THR A 88 2.45 19.13 5.83
N THR A 89 2.12 20.32 6.32
CA THR A 89 3.08 21.29 6.88
C THR A 89 2.80 21.56 8.35
N PRO A 90 3.74 22.16 9.10
CA PRO A 90 3.48 22.60 10.48
C PRO A 90 2.35 23.64 10.60
N SER A 91 2.07 24.40 9.53
CA SER A 91 1.01 25.41 9.49
C SER A 91 -0.35 24.85 9.05
N GLY A 92 -0.43 23.59 8.61
CA GLY A 92 -1.67 22.95 8.19
C GLY A 92 -1.51 22.03 6.99
N LYS A 93 -2.62 21.74 6.33
CA LYS A 93 -2.63 20.94 5.10
C LYS A 93 -2.66 21.86 3.89
N LEU A 94 -1.79 21.59 2.93
CA LEU A 94 -1.81 22.19 1.60
C LEU A 94 -2.20 21.12 0.58
N TYR A 95 -2.84 21.53 -0.51
CA TYR A 95 -3.20 20.65 -1.61
C TYR A 95 -2.53 21.18 -2.88
N LEU A 96 -1.71 20.35 -3.50
CA LEU A 96 -1.08 20.64 -4.78
C LEU A 96 -1.87 19.94 -5.88
N ALA A 97 -2.45 20.71 -6.79
CA ALA A 97 -3.06 20.21 -8.02
C ALA A 97 -2.08 20.41 -9.17
N VAL A 98 -1.75 19.32 -9.86
CA VAL A 98 -0.92 19.34 -11.07
C VAL A 98 -1.79 18.92 -12.25
N ILE A 99 -1.66 19.62 -13.37
CA ILE A 99 -2.30 19.28 -14.65
C ILE A 99 -1.19 19.22 -15.69
N LEU A 100 -1.12 18.11 -16.43
CA LEU A 100 -0.16 17.88 -17.50
C LEU A 100 -0.90 17.61 -18.81
N ASP A 101 -0.40 18.20 -19.88
CA ASP A 101 -0.78 17.83 -21.24
C ASP A 101 -0.05 16.55 -21.66
N LEU A 102 -0.77 15.62 -22.32
CA LEU A 102 -0.25 14.32 -22.72
C LEU A 102 0.33 14.30 -24.15
N PHE A 103 0.39 15.45 -24.83
CA PHE A 103 1.09 15.60 -26.11
C PHE A 103 2.61 15.61 -25.99
#